data_AF-A0A7R9W9U1-F1
#
_entry.id   AF-A0A7R9W9U1-F1
#
_cell.length_a   1.000
_cell.length_b   1.000
_cell.length_c   1.000
_cell.angle_alpha   90.00
_cell.angle_beta   90.00
_cell.angle_gamma   90.00
#
_symmetry.space_group_name_H-M   'P 1'
#
loop_
_entity.id
_entity.type
_entity.pdbx_description
1 polymer ?
#
loop_
_entity_poly.entity_id
_entity_poly.type
_entity_poly.pdbx_seq_one_letter_code
_entity_poly.pdbx_strand_id
1 'polypeptide(L)'
;YYCIIEAASSLESPEAFSERQYQVGCTLYQSLDEIDLEASLFIVVNLLNKARIISPSSPSLYKLNLRAAKKAKGLSSFDLQAFYAETGISYLPNDSWTNDKETTLELYTIRAEASSYQGDFDTMKRYCTEVLSKDHCTLVEKIPCYEVWMDSLARSGKMKEAVDLGIVVLKKLGCKLGQSRVSQSMAVVLAFTRFKREYRKLIPTLKQVEMMPLMSDPVAKCSMKILFQVSWLALYVRNQVVMQLAILRMLYLTLEFGLAETSPAGVGLGGLLIMHGLGDWKTAMHTAEVSRLMQHRLEGHFYQPCTNLVSLCVDGWTHPVQSQMRYMMEGYTLGIGAGNTDWSFYNILFFIAVPLLNGR
;
A
#
# COMPACT_ATOMS: atom_id res chain seq x y z
N TYR A 1 -9.09 -1.70 35.65
CA TYR A 1 -8.39 -0.50 35.18
C TYR A 1 -9.27 0.75 35.33
N TYR A 2 -10.49 0.78 34.79
CA TYR A 2 -11.42 1.92 34.90
C TYR A 2 -11.75 2.36 36.34
N CYS A 3 -12.10 1.44 37.26
CA CYS A 3 -12.45 1.81 38.65
C CYS A 3 -11.28 2.37 39.49
N ILE A 4 -10.03 2.04 39.14
CA ILE A 4 -8.84 2.57 39.84
C ILE A 4 -8.55 4.00 39.37
N ILE A 5 -8.78 4.28 38.08
CA ILE A 5 -8.63 5.62 37.49
C ILE A 5 -9.70 6.57 38.06
N GLU A 6 -10.95 6.12 38.18
CA GLU A 6 -12.03 6.92 38.78
C GLU A 6 -11.74 7.28 40.25
N ALA A 7 -11.29 6.31 41.06
CA ALA A 7 -10.96 6.57 42.46
C ALA A 7 -9.78 7.55 42.61
N ALA A 8 -8.72 7.42 41.80
CA ALA A 8 -7.58 8.34 41.83
C ALA A 8 -7.96 9.76 41.36
N SER A 9 -8.88 9.89 40.39
CA SER A 9 -9.35 11.19 39.89
C SER A 9 -10.18 11.98 40.92
N SER A 10 -10.74 11.31 41.94
CA SER A 10 -11.51 11.95 43.01
C SER A 10 -10.67 12.56 44.14
N LEU A 11 -9.36 12.27 44.17
CA LEU A 11 -8.46 12.65 45.27
C LEU A 11 -7.52 13.83 44.92
N GLU A 12 -7.38 14.18 43.64
CA GLU A 12 -6.43 15.17 43.14
C GLU A 12 -7.06 16.09 42.09
N SER A 13 -6.47 17.27 41.85
CA SER A 13 -6.90 18.10 40.74
C SER A 13 -6.63 17.38 39.41
N PRO A 14 -7.44 17.60 38.36
CA PRO A 14 -7.24 16.96 37.05
C PRO A 14 -5.85 17.20 36.45
N GLU A 15 -5.23 18.33 36.80
CA GLU A 15 -3.88 18.70 36.40
C GLU A 15 -2.81 17.87 37.10
N ALA A 16 -2.91 17.69 38.43
CA ALA A 16 -1.98 16.86 39.19
C ALA A 16 -2.06 15.39 38.78
N PHE A 17 -3.27 14.90 38.48
CA PHE A 17 -3.47 13.55 37.99
C PHE A 17 -2.84 13.32 36.61
N SER A 18 -3.02 14.26 35.67
CA SER A 18 -2.42 14.18 34.33
C SER A 18 -0.89 14.20 34.38
N GLU A 19 -0.32 15.02 35.26
CA GLU A 19 1.13 15.07 35.50
C GLU A 19 1.67 13.74 36.07
N ARG A 20 0.96 13.14 37.03
CA ARG A 20 1.33 11.83 37.55
C ARG A 20 1.25 10.74 36.49
N GLN A 21 0.21 10.73 35.66
CA GLN A 21 0.09 9.79 34.53
C GLN A 21 1.28 9.92 33.58
N TYR A 22 1.66 11.15 33.25
CA TYR A 22 2.84 11.41 32.43
C TYR A 22 4.13 10.87 33.08
N GLN A 23 4.34 11.12 34.37
CA GLN A 23 5.51 10.59 35.10
C GLN A 23 5.58 9.06 35.07
N VAL A 24 4.45 8.38 35.28
CA VAL A 24 4.38 6.91 35.14
C VAL A 24 4.73 6.50 33.71
N GLY A 25 4.21 7.22 32.71
CA GLY A 25 4.55 6.99 31.30
C GLY A 25 6.06 7.12 31.02
N CYS A 26 6.73 8.15 31.57
CA CYS A 26 8.17 8.33 31.44
C CYS A 26 8.96 7.20 32.11
N THR A 27 8.56 6.80 33.32
CA THR A 27 9.21 5.69 34.03
C THR A 27 9.08 4.39 33.24
N LEU A 28 7.88 4.05 32.76
CA LEU A 28 7.67 2.86 31.94
C LEU A 28 8.50 2.90 30.66
N TYR A 29 8.53 4.04 29.96
CA TYR A 29 9.33 4.19 28.75
C TYR A 29 10.83 3.98 28.98
N GLN A 30 11.35 4.41 30.14
CA GLN A 30 12.77 4.24 30.50
C GLN A 30 13.10 2.85 31.03
N SER A 31 12.13 2.15 31.63
CA SER A 31 12.36 0.86 32.29
C SER A 31 12.15 -0.36 31.39
N LEU A 32 11.31 -0.24 30.36
CA LEU A 32 10.98 -1.35 29.46
C LEU A 32 12.05 -1.51 28.38
N ASP A 33 12.33 -2.76 28.01
CA ASP A 33 13.10 -3.04 26.80
C ASP A 33 12.25 -2.84 25.54
N GLU A 34 12.85 -2.96 24.36
CA GLU A 34 12.15 -2.69 23.10
C GLU A 34 10.97 -3.65 22.83
N ILE A 35 11.06 -4.91 23.30
CA ILE A 35 10.03 -5.92 23.08
C ILE A 35 8.82 -5.63 23.99
N ASP A 36 9.07 -5.39 25.27
CA ASP A 36 8.04 -5.08 26.25
C ASP A 36 7.41 -3.71 25.99
N LEU A 37 8.21 -2.74 25.53
CA LEU A 37 7.72 -1.43 25.09
C LEU A 37 6.80 -1.59 23.89
N GLU A 38 7.17 -2.37 22.88
CA GLU A 38 6.32 -2.59 21.71
C GLU A 38 5.02 -3.29 22.12
N ALA A 39 5.07 -4.28 23.01
CA ALA A 39 3.88 -4.95 23.54
C ALA A 39 2.94 -3.96 24.27
N SER A 40 3.50 -3.10 25.12
CA SER A 40 2.78 -2.14 25.97
C SER A 40 2.60 -0.74 25.35
N LEU A 41 2.94 -0.58 24.07
CA LEU A 41 3.10 0.73 23.41
C LEU A 41 1.90 1.66 23.60
N PHE A 42 0.68 1.15 23.42
CA PHE A 42 -0.53 1.96 23.59
C PHE A 42 -0.72 2.45 25.03
N ILE A 43 -0.36 1.65 26.03
CA ILE A 43 -0.47 2.05 27.43
C ILE A 43 0.51 3.20 27.71
N VAL A 44 1.78 3.01 27.32
CA VAL A 44 2.84 4.00 27.53
C VAL A 44 2.52 5.30 26.80
N VAL A 45 2.15 5.24 25.52
CA VAL A 45 1.82 6.43 24.71
C VAL A 45 0.59 7.15 25.24
N ASN A 46 -0.44 6.43 25.68
CA ASN A 46 -1.64 7.08 26.24
C ASN A 46 -1.36 7.81 27.56
N LEU A 47 -0.48 7.27 28.40
CA LEU A 47 -0.02 7.95 29.62
C LEU A 47 0.79 9.21 29.28
N LEU A 48 1.71 9.10 28.32
CA LEU A 48 2.54 10.22 27.89
C LEU A 48 1.76 11.34 27.21
N ASN A 49 0.71 11.00 26.43
CA ASN A 49 -0.16 11.97 25.76
C ASN A 49 -1.05 12.79 26.73
N LYS A 50 -1.01 12.51 28.04
CA LYS A 50 -1.70 13.33 29.06
C LYS A 50 -0.92 14.57 29.47
N ALA A 51 0.36 14.68 29.09
CA ALA A 51 1.13 15.87 29.38
C ALA A 51 0.54 17.13 28.72
N ARG A 52 0.38 18.18 29.53
CA ARG A 52 0.11 19.55 29.05
C ARG A 52 1.39 20.33 28.74
N ILE A 53 2.52 19.98 29.37
CA ILE A 53 3.82 20.64 29.21
C ILE A 53 4.87 19.57 28.97
N ILE A 54 5.60 19.68 27.86
CA ILE A 54 6.65 18.73 27.48
C ILE A 54 7.98 19.28 27.98
N SER A 55 8.68 18.51 28.81
CA SER A 55 10.06 18.84 29.21
C SER A 55 11.02 18.67 28.03
N PRO A 56 12.11 19.45 27.90
CA PRO A 56 13.15 19.22 26.89
C PRO A 56 13.80 17.82 26.96
N SER A 57 13.74 17.18 28.13
CA SER A 57 14.22 15.80 28.37
C SER A 57 13.16 14.72 28.09
N SER A 58 11.96 15.11 27.64
CA SER A 58 10.87 14.20 27.32
C SER A 58 11.24 13.29 26.14
N PRO A 59 10.79 12.02 26.14
CA PRO A 59 10.79 11.23 24.92
C PRO A 59 10.10 12.00 23.78
N SER A 60 10.57 11.80 22.55
CA SER A 60 9.98 12.43 21.36
C SER A 60 8.55 11.90 21.14
N LEU A 61 7.57 12.58 21.74
CA LEU A 61 6.16 12.14 21.75
C LEU A 61 5.61 11.93 20.34
N TYR A 62 6.00 12.78 19.38
CA TYR A 62 5.58 12.61 17.98
C TYR A 62 6.11 11.31 17.35
N LYS A 63 7.31 10.83 17.72
CA LYS A 63 7.86 9.53 17.25
C LYS A 63 7.15 8.34 17.89
N LEU A 64 6.86 8.44 19.18
CA LEU A 64 6.11 7.39 19.89
C LEU A 64 4.66 7.29 19.38
N ASN A 65 4.04 8.43 19.11
CA ASN A 65 2.73 8.47 18.46
C ASN A 65 2.79 7.92 17.03
N LEU A 66 3.85 8.20 16.26
CA LEU A 66 4.04 7.57 14.94
C LEU A 66 4.11 6.04 15.06
N ARG A 67 4.89 5.51 16.01
CA ARG A 67 4.95 4.06 16.27
C ARG A 67 3.57 3.49 16.63
N ALA A 68 2.83 4.15 17.53
CA ALA A 68 1.50 3.72 17.92
C ALA A 68 0.50 3.76 16.74
N ALA A 69 0.58 4.79 15.90
CA ALA A 69 -0.19 4.90 14.67
C ALA A 69 0.10 3.75 13.69
N LYS A 70 1.38 3.38 13.49
CA LYS A 70 1.77 2.22 12.68
C LYS A 70 1.24 0.91 13.24
N LYS A 71 1.35 0.73 14.56
CA LYS A 71 0.80 -0.44 15.24
C LYS A 71 -0.72 -0.53 15.06
N ALA A 72 -1.44 0.59 15.20
CA ALA A 72 -2.87 0.66 14.98
C ALA A 72 -3.26 0.34 13.52
N LYS A 73 -2.47 0.80 12.55
CA LYS A 73 -2.63 0.44 11.14
C LYS A 73 -2.51 -1.07 10.92
N GLY A 74 -1.51 -1.73 11.52
CA GLY A 74 -1.36 -3.20 11.46
C GLY A 74 -2.54 -3.97 12.06
N LEU A 75 -3.24 -3.38 13.03
CA LEU A 75 -4.47 -3.94 13.62
C LEU A 75 -5.75 -3.55 12.85
N SER A 76 -5.63 -2.85 11.72
CA SER A 76 -6.76 -2.30 10.96
C SER A 76 -7.71 -1.43 11.80
N SER A 77 -7.19 -0.77 12.85
CA SER A 77 -7.97 0.14 13.70
C SER A 77 -7.76 1.58 13.23
N PHE A 78 -8.58 2.00 12.28
CA PHE A 78 -8.46 3.33 11.66
C PHE A 78 -8.72 4.48 12.65
N ASP A 79 -9.57 4.27 13.66
CA ASP A 79 -9.81 5.27 14.72
C ASP A 79 -8.57 5.51 15.59
N LEU A 80 -7.91 4.44 16.03
CA LEU A 80 -6.66 4.55 16.77
C LEU A 80 -5.54 5.10 15.89
N GLN A 81 -5.47 4.67 14.63
CA GLN A 81 -4.52 5.20 13.66
C GLN A 81 -4.68 6.72 13.50
N ALA A 82 -5.91 7.21 13.30
CA ALA A 82 -6.20 8.64 13.20
C ALA A 82 -5.84 9.38 14.49
N PHE A 83 -6.22 8.84 15.65
CA PHE A 83 -5.95 9.44 16.96
C PHE A 83 -4.46 9.64 17.23
N TYR A 84 -3.65 8.58 17.08
CA TYR A 84 -2.22 8.68 17.34
C TYR A 84 -1.51 9.52 16.27
N ALA A 85 -1.91 9.45 15.00
CA ALA A 85 -1.31 10.29 13.97
C ALA A 85 -1.60 11.78 14.21
N GLU A 86 -2.84 12.16 14.53
CA GLU A 86 -3.22 13.53 14.87
C GLU A 86 -2.48 14.03 16.12
N THR A 87 -2.43 13.20 17.17
CA THR A 87 -1.72 13.54 18.41
C THR A 87 -0.22 13.73 18.14
N GLY A 88 0.39 12.84 17.34
CA GLY A 88 1.77 12.97 16.92
C GLY A 88 2.03 14.26 16.14
N ILE A 89 1.13 14.63 15.22
CA ILE A 89 1.21 15.90 14.46
C ILE A 89 1.17 17.11 15.40
N SER A 90 0.33 17.09 16.43
CA SER A 90 0.23 18.18 17.42
C SER A 90 1.51 18.39 18.23
N TYR A 91 2.36 17.36 18.32
CA TYR A 91 3.65 17.39 19.02
C TYR A 91 4.86 17.67 18.10
N LEU A 92 4.64 17.86 16.80
CA LEU A 92 5.73 18.19 15.89
C LEU A 92 6.26 19.62 16.15
N PRO A 93 7.59 19.82 16.16
CA PRO A 93 8.15 21.16 16.22
C PRO A 93 7.88 21.93 14.92
N ASN A 94 7.91 23.25 14.97
CA ASN A 94 7.60 24.11 13.81
C ASN A 94 8.51 23.88 12.59
N ASP A 95 9.74 23.40 12.82
CA ASP A 95 10.77 23.11 11.82
C ASP A 95 10.82 21.62 11.43
N SER A 96 9.84 20.80 11.83
CA SER A 96 9.86 19.35 11.64
C SER A 96 9.94 18.93 10.17
N TRP A 97 9.34 19.71 9.26
CA TRP A 97 9.41 19.49 7.82
C TRP A 97 10.84 19.51 7.27
N THR A 98 11.76 20.20 7.95
CA THR A 98 13.19 20.26 7.58
C THR A 98 14.03 19.33 8.45
N ASN A 99 13.82 19.35 9.77
CA ASN A 99 14.69 18.68 10.74
C ASN A 99 14.30 17.23 11.04
N ASP A 100 13.04 16.84 10.82
CA ASP A 100 12.56 15.46 10.94
C ASP A 100 11.50 15.15 9.87
N LYS A 101 11.93 15.34 8.62
CA LYS A 101 11.07 15.29 7.44
C LYS A 101 10.38 13.93 7.27
N GLU A 102 11.10 12.84 7.51
CA GLU A 102 10.59 11.47 7.37
C GLU A 102 9.43 11.21 8.33
N THR A 103 9.64 11.47 9.63
CA THR A 103 8.60 11.31 10.65
C THR A 103 7.39 12.19 10.36
N THR A 104 7.64 13.44 9.93
CA THR A 104 6.57 14.39 9.60
C THR A 104 5.74 13.90 8.42
N LEU A 105 6.39 13.53 7.30
CA LEU A 105 5.71 12.99 6.12
C LEU A 105 4.87 11.77 6.46
N GLU A 106 5.39 10.87 7.27
CA GLU A 106 4.72 9.63 7.60
C GLU A 106 3.51 9.84 8.51
N LEU A 107 3.60 10.71 9.52
CA LEU A 107 2.47 11.09 10.36
C LEU A 107 1.32 11.70 9.53
N TYR A 108 1.64 12.65 8.66
CA TYR A 108 0.64 13.28 7.79
C TYR A 108 0.02 12.27 6.81
N THR A 109 0.83 11.38 6.24
CA THR A 109 0.36 10.33 5.31
C THR A 109 -0.56 9.34 6.02
N ILE A 110 -0.16 8.81 7.17
CA ILE A 110 -0.97 7.88 7.97
C ILE A 110 -2.28 8.54 8.40
N ARG A 111 -2.25 9.83 8.76
CA ARG A 111 -3.46 10.56 9.12
C ARG A 111 -4.41 10.71 7.93
N ALA A 112 -3.88 11.04 6.75
CA ALA A 112 -4.67 11.11 5.52
C ALA A 112 -5.29 9.74 5.17
N GLU A 113 -4.51 8.67 5.28
CA GLU A 113 -4.95 7.30 5.04
C GLU A 113 -6.10 6.91 5.98
N ALA A 114 -5.93 7.12 7.29
CA ALA A 114 -6.96 6.83 8.28
C ALA A 114 -8.26 7.60 8.02
N SER A 115 -8.15 8.90 7.69
CA SER A 115 -9.29 9.75 7.31
C SER A 115 -10.04 9.16 6.12
N SER A 116 -9.30 8.66 5.12
CA SER A 116 -9.90 8.03 3.95
C SER A 116 -10.68 6.75 4.30
N TYR A 117 -10.20 5.94 5.25
CA TYR A 117 -10.91 4.74 5.69
C TYR A 117 -12.12 5.05 6.57
N GLN A 118 -12.07 6.17 7.31
CA GLN A 118 -13.20 6.69 8.08
C GLN A 118 -14.28 7.36 7.20
N GLY A 119 -14.00 7.57 5.91
CA GLY A 119 -14.88 8.30 4.99
C GLY A 119 -14.84 9.82 5.14
N ASP A 120 -13.89 10.36 5.93
CA ASP A 120 -13.66 11.79 6.07
C ASP A 120 -12.72 12.28 4.95
N PHE A 121 -13.31 12.49 3.78
CA PHE A 121 -12.60 12.89 2.56
C PHE A 121 -12.00 14.31 2.65
N ASP A 122 -12.65 15.22 3.37
CA ASP A 122 -12.19 16.60 3.50
C ASP A 122 -10.90 16.64 4.33
N THR A 123 -10.87 15.92 5.45
CA THR A 123 -9.67 15.80 6.28
C THR A 123 -8.56 15.06 5.55
N MET A 124 -8.85 13.96 4.85
CA MET A 124 -7.88 13.27 3.99
C MET A 124 -7.23 14.25 3.01
N LYS A 125 -8.05 15.01 2.26
CA LYS A 125 -7.58 15.95 1.26
C LYS A 125 -6.75 17.06 1.88
N ARG A 126 -7.10 17.55 3.07
CA ARG A 126 -6.32 18.55 3.81
C ARG A 126 -4.90 18.06 4.07
N TYR A 127 -4.73 16.88 4.67
CA TYR A 127 -3.40 16.33 4.99
C TYR A 127 -2.60 15.98 3.73
N CYS A 128 -3.23 15.39 2.71
CA CYS A 128 -2.55 15.16 1.43
C CYS A 128 -2.10 16.47 0.77
N THR A 129 -2.94 17.51 0.76
CA THR A 129 -2.59 18.81 0.17
C THR A 129 -1.42 19.46 0.90
N GLU A 130 -1.40 19.37 2.24
CA GLU A 130 -0.29 19.88 3.05
C GLU A 130 1.03 19.23 2.63
N VAL A 131 1.11 17.90 2.56
CA VAL A 131 2.31 17.17 2.11
C VAL A 131 2.68 17.53 0.67
N LEU A 132 1.70 17.56 -0.24
CA LEU A 132 1.94 17.80 -1.65
C LEU A 132 2.40 19.22 -1.95
N SER A 133 2.02 20.19 -1.11
CA SER A 133 2.44 21.60 -1.20
C SER A 133 3.89 21.85 -0.77
N LYS A 134 4.55 20.91 -0.08
CA LYS A 134 5.92 21.12 0.43
C LYS A 134 6.96 20.99 -0.67
N ASP A 135 7.56 22.11 -1.09
CA ASP A 135 8.53 22.14 -2.19
C ASP A 135 9.84 21.39 -1.90
N HIS A 136 10.26 21.32 -0.63
CA HIS A 136 11.48 20.61 -0.20
C HIS A 136 11.31 19.08 -0.15
N CYS A 137 10.08 18.57 -0.30
CA CYS A 137 9.80 17.14 -0.40
C CYS A 137 9.90 16.70 -1.86
N THR A 138 10.71 15.67 -2.12
CA THR A 138 10.87 15.08 -3.45
C THR A 138 9.56 14.45 -3.93
N LEU A 139 9.45 14.20 -5.23
CA LEU A 139 8.28 13.51 -5.77
C LEU A 139 8.11 12.11 -5.16
N VAL A 140 9.20 11.36 -4.99
CA VAL A 140 9.22 10.02 -4.39
C VAL A 140 8.63 10.04 -2.98
N GLU A 141 9.04 11.01 -2.16
CA GLU A 141 8.54 11.21 -0.79
C GLU A 141 7.04 11.54 -0.75
N LYS A 142 6.50 12.12 -1.83
CA LYS A 142 5.08 12.46 -1.96
C LYS A 142 4.21 11.31 -2.48
N ILE A 143 4.80 10.23 -3.00
CA ILE A 143 4.05 9.11 -3.61
C ILE A 143 3.07 8.45 -2.65
N PRO A 144 3.41 8.15 -1.38
CA PRO A 144 2.46 7.58 -0.44
C PRO A 144 1.17 8.41 -0.30
N CYS A 145 1.27 9.74 -0.31
CA CYS A 145 0.10 10.62 -0.30
C CYS A 145 -0.71 10.57 -1.61
N TYR A 146 -0.05 10.43 -2.76
CA TYR A 146 -0.76 10.20 -4.02
C TYR A 146 -1.47 8.85 -4.04
N GLU A 147 -0.87 7.78 -3.51
CA GLU A 147 -1.50 6.46 -3.38
C GLU A 147 -2.78 6.55 -2.55
N VAL A 148 -2.71 7.18 -1.36
CA VAL A 148 -3.87 7.43 -0.48
C VAL A 148 -4.96 8.21 -1.22
N TRP A 149 -4.60 9.28 -1.93
CA TRP A 149 -5.57 10.09 -2.67
C TRP A 149 -6.23 9.28 -3.79
N MET A 150 -5.46 8.53 -4.57
CA MET A 150 -5.99 7.65 -5.61
C MET A 150 -6.93 6.57 -5.06
N ASP A 151 -6.57 5.93 -3.95
CA ASP A 151 -7.44 4.93 -3.30
C ASP A 151 -8.71 5.54 -2.74
N SER A 152 -8.63 6.77 -2.21
CA SER A 152 -9.78 7.50 -1.71
C SER A 152 -10.75 7.89 -2.83
N LEU A 153 -10.22 8.32 -3.98
CA LEU A 153 -11.02 8.58 -5.19
C LEU A 153 -11.68 7.29 -5.69
N ALA A 154 -10.95 6.17 -5.69
CA ALA A 154 -11.51 4.88 -6.09
C ALA A 154 -12.68 4.44 -5.19
N ARG A 155 -12.49 4.51 -3.86
CA ARG A 155 -13.51 4.15 -2.86
C ARG A 155 -14.73 5.07 -2.89
N SER A 156 -14.57 6.34 -3.23
CA SER A 156 -15.67 7.29 -3.42
C SER A 156 -16.38 7.18 -4.79
N GLY A 157 -16.07 6.14 -5.58
CA GLY A 157 -16.67 5.90 -6.90
C GLY A 157 -16.09 6.75 -8.02
N LYS A 158 -15.10 7.60 -7.74
CA LYS A 158 -14.42 8.49 -8.70
C LYS A 158 -13.20 7.82 -9.33
N MET A 159 -13.33 6.54 -9.69
CA MET A 159 -12.21 5.74 -10.22
C MET A 159 -11.57 6.34 -11.46
N LYS A 160 -12.33 7.04 -12.32
CA LYS A 160 -11.78 7.73 -13.49
C LYS A 160 -10.83 8.87 -13.08
N GLU A 161 -11.22 9.68 -12.09
CA GLU A 161 -10.37 10.74 -11.55
C GLU A 161 -9.10 10.16 -10.90
N ALA A 162 -9.20 9.00 -10.25
CA ALA A 162 -8.06 8.28 -9.71
C ALA A 162 -7.07 7.84 -10.81
N VAL A 163 -7.58 7.29 -11.93
CA VAL A 163 -6.75 6.94 -13.10
C VAL A 163 -6.09 8.18 -13.69
N ASP A 164 -6.84 9.27 -13.87
CA ASP A 164 -6.32 10.52 -14.43
C ASP A 164 -5.21 11.11 -13.53
N LEU A 165 -5.40 11.08 -12.20
CA LEU A 165 -4.39 11.47 -11.22
C LEU A 165 -3.13 10.59 -11.33
N GLY A 166 -3.28 9.27 -11.40
CA GLY A 166 -2.17 8.34 -11.56
C GLY A 166 -1.37 8.57 -12.85
N ILE A 167 -2.03 8.87 -13.98
CA ILE A 167 -1.37 9.23 -15.24
C ILE A 167 -0.55 10.52 -15.09
N VAL A 168 -1.09 11.52 -14.38
CA VAL A 168 -0.37 12.78 -14.10
C VAL A 168 0.86 12.50 -13.23
N VAL A 169 0.73 11.69 -12.18
CA VAL A 169 1.84 11.33 -11.28
C VAL A 169 2.92 10.54 -12.04
N LEU A 170 2.54 9.56 -12.85
CA LEU A 170 3.48 8.79 -13.69
C LEU A 170 4.24 9.69 -14.65
N LYS A 171 3.58 10.68 -15.27
CA LYS A 171 4.26 11.68 -16.11
C LYS A 171 5.32 12.46 -15.32
N LYS A 172 5.02 12.85 -14.07
CA LYS A 172 5.99 13.53 -13.19
C LYS A 172 7.17 12.63 -12.83
N LEU A 173 6.95 11.31 -12.70
CA LEU A 173 8.01 10.30 -12.51
C LEU A 173 8.78 9.96 -13.80
N GLY A 174 8.49 10.61 -14.93
CA GLY A 174 9.10 10.31 -16.23
C GLY A 174 8.51 9.10 -16.96
N CYS A 175 7.50 8.44 -16.38
CA CYS A 175 6.79 7.31 -16.95
C CYS A 175 5.57 7.78 -17.78
N LYS A 176 5.70 7.84 -19.10
CA LYS A 176 4.65 8.39 -19.98
C LYS A 176 3.70 7.30 -20.49
N LEU A 177 2.42 7.39 -20.12
CA LEU A 177 1.34 6.55 -20.68
C LEU A 177 0.51 7.24 -21.79
N GLY A 178 0.86 8.48 -22.18
CA GLY A 178 0.07 9.29 -23.12
C GLY A 178 -0.99 10.15 -22.42
N GLN A 179 -1.23 11.36 -22.93
CA GLN A 179 -2.05 12.40 -22.27
C GLN A 179 -3.43 12.59 -22.90
N SER A 180 -3.56 12.33 -24.20
CA SER A 180 -4.83 12.34 -24.92
C SER A 180 -5.22 10.93 -25.33
N ARG A 181 -6.53 10.67 -25.50
CA ARG A 181 -7.02 9.38 -26.02
C ARG A 181 -6.32 8.97 -27.31
N VAL A 182 -6.12 9.91 -28.23
CA VAL A 182 -5.41 9.68 -29.50
C VAL A 182 -3.95 9.26 -29.26
N SER A 183 -3.22 9.99 -28.40
CA SER A 183 -1.83 9.64 -28.08
C SER A 183 -1.72 8.29 -27.37
N GLN A 184 -2.69 7.94 -26.52
CA GLN A 184 -2.75 6.66 -25.82
C GLN A 184 -3.05 5.51 -26.80
N SER A 185 -4.01 5.68 -27.71
CA SER A 185 -4.32 4.68 -28.74
C SER A 185 -3.12 4.41 -29.64
N MET A 186 -2.43 5.46 -30.11
CA MET A 186 -1.20 5.29 -30.90
C MET A 186 -0.10 4.60 -30.10
N ALA A 187 0.10 5.01 -28.84
CA ALA A 187 1.09 4.40 -27.95
C ALA A 187 0.79 2.91 -27.72
N VAL A 188 -0.48 2.52 -27.53
CA VAL A 188 -0.86 1.11 -27.38
C VAL A 188 -0.59 0.32 -28.64
N VAL A 189 -0.97 0.83 -29.82
CA VAL A 189 -0.70 0.11 -31.07
C VAL A 189 0.80 -0.13 -31.25
N LEU A 190 1.63 0.87 -30.99
CA LEU A 190 3.09 0.73 -31.08
C LEU A 190 3.66 -0.19 -29.99
N ALA A 191 3.19 -0.08 -28.75
CA ALA A 191 3.64 -0.90 -27.64
C ALA A 191 3.22 -2.36 -27.83
N PHE A 192 1.98 -2.60 -28.26
CA PHE A 192 1.41 -3.92 -28.47
C PHE A 192 1.98 -4.61 -29.72
N THR A 193 2.29 -3.87 -30.78
CA THR A 193 3.01 -4.44 -31.94
C THR A 193 4.42 -4.88 -31.57
N ARG A 194 5.15 -4.08 -30.78
CA ARG A 194 6.44 -4.48 -30.21
C ARG A 194 6.31 -5.66 -29.26
N PHE A 195 5.31 -5.64 -28.37
CA PHE A 195 5.00 -6.71 -27.45
C PHE A 195 4.72 -8.02 -28.19
N LYS A 196 3.83 -8.01 -29.19
CA LYS A 196 3.50 -9.20 -29.99
C LYS A 196 4.73 -9.83 -30.65
N ARG A 197 5.74 -9.03 -30.99
CA ARG A 197 7.01 -9.53 -31.56
C ARG A 197 7.96 -10.10 -30.50
N GLU A 198 7.98 -9.52 -29.29
CA GLU A 198 9.00 -9.80 -28.28
C GLU A 198 8.47 -10.38 -26.96
N TYR A 199 7.18 -10.67 -26.80
CA TYR A 199 6.57 -11.00 -25.50
C TYR A 199 7.22 -12.20 -24.83
N ARG A 200 7.65 -13.21 -25.59
CA ARG A 200 8.38 -14.36 -25.05
C ARG A 200 9.73 -14.00 -24.43
N LYS A 201 10.35 -12.89 -24.84
CA LYS A 201 11.56 -12.35 -24.23
C LYS A 201 11.25 -11.41 -23.05
N LEU A 202 10.03 -10.88 -23.00
CA LEU A 202 9.58 -9.99 -21.92
C LEU A 202 9.11 -10.77 -20.68
N ILE A 203 8.77 -12.05 -20.84
CA ILE A 203 8.53 -12.94 -19.72
C ILE A 203 9.87 -13.57 -19.32
N PRO A 204 10.40 -13.29 -18.12
CA PRO A 204 11.66 -13.86 -17.69
C PRO A 204 11.51 -15.36 -17.46
N THR A 205 12.53 -16.12 -17.85
CA THR A 205 12.63 -17.55 -17.50
C THR A 205 12.82 -17.72 -16.00
N LEU A 206 12.50 -18.90 -15.46
CA LEU A 206 12.69 -19.20 -14.03
C LEU A 206 14.12 -18.93 -13.54
N LYS A 207 15.13 -19.32 -14.34
CA LYS A 207 16.55 -19.06 -14.03
C LYS A 207 16.88 -17.56 -14.01
N GLN A 208 16.30 -16.77 -14.92
CA GLN A 208 16.47 -15.31 -14.90
C GLN A 208 15.83 -14.69 -13.66
N VAL A 209 14.67 -15.20 -13.23
CA VAL A 209 14.02 -14.74 -12.00
C VAL A 209 14.89 -14.99 -10.78
N GLU A 210 15.55 -16.14 -10.68
CA GLU A 210 16.47 -16.44 -9.56
C GLU A 210 17.64 -15.45 -9.49
N MET A 211 18.16 -15.04 -10.64
CA MET A 211 19.30 -14.14 -10.75
C MET A 211 18.93 -12.65 -10.73
N MET A 212 17.64 -12.32 -10.78
CA MET A 212 17.19 -10.93 -10.89
C MET A 212 17.54 -10.15 -9.60
N PRO A 213 18.15 -8.96 -9.68
CA PRO A 213 18.35 -8.15 -8.48
C PRO A 213 17.01 -7.63 -7.95
N LEU A 214 16.95 -7.32 -6.66
CA LEU A 214 15.84 -6.51 -6.14
C LEU A 214 15.96 -5.10 -6.73
N MET A 215 14.82 -4.50 -7.06
CA MET A 215 14.77 -3.14 -7.59
C MET A 215 15.36 -2.20 -6.55
N SER A 216 16.30 -1.34 -6.95
CA SER A 216 16.94 -0.35 -6.06
C SER A 216 16.54 1.08 -6.38
N ASP A 217 16.21 1.37 -7.65
CA ASP A 217 15.83 2.70 -8.09
C ASP A 217 14.48 3.15 -7.46
N PRO A 218 14.47 4.25 -6.69
CA PRO A 218 13.27 4.68 -5.96
C PRO A 218 12.16 5.20 -6.89
N VAL A 219 12.51 5.80 -8.04
CA VAL A 219 11.55 6.29 -9.02
C VAL A 219 10.87 5.14 -9.73
N ALA A 220 11.62 4.09 -10.09
CA ALA A 220 11.10 2.85 -10.67
C ALA A 220 10.18 2.13 -9.67
N LYS A 221 10.56 2.00 -8.40
CA LYS A 221 9.70 1.43 -7.34
C LYS A 221 8.37 2.18 -7.23
N CYS A 222 8.43 3.51 -7.15
CA CYS A 222 7.22 4.33 -7.09
C CYS A 222 6.38 4.21 -8.35
N SER A 223 7.01 4.21 -9.52
CA SER A 223 6.34 4.01 -10.80
C SER A 223 5.63 2.66 -10.84
N MET A 224 6.27 1.59 -10.35
CA MET A 224 5.70 0.25 -10.27
C MET A 224 4.43 0.20 -9.40
N LYS A 225 4.41 0.91 -8.26
CA LYS A 225 3.20 1.01 -7.41
C LYS A 225 2.06 1.77 -8.09
N ILE A 226 2.34 2.96 -8.64
CA ILE A 226 1.31 3.75 -9.32
C ILE A 226 0.82 3.06 -10.61
N LEU A 227 1.72 2.41 -11.37
CA LEU A 227 1.33 1.63 -12.55
C LEU A 227 0.40 0.47 -12.18
N PHE A 228 0.70 -0.24 -11.10
CA PHE A 228 -0.14 -1.33 -10.61
C PHE A 228 -1.55 -0.81 -10.28
N GLN A 229 -1.65 0.25 -9.48
CA GLN A 229 -2.93 0.86 -9.10
C GLN A 229 -3.70 1.39 -10.33
N VAL A 230 -3.02 2.10 -11.24
CA VAL A 230 -3.62 2.58 -12.49
C VAL A 230 -4.11 1.43 -13.36
N SER A 231 -3.36 0.33 -13.47
CA SER A 231 -3.75 -0.82 -14.29
C SER A 231 -5.06 -1.44 -13.81
N TRP A 232 -5.21 -1.58 -12.49
CA TRP A 232 -6.41 -2.14 -11.86
C TRP A 232 -7.61 -1.20 -12.00
N LEU A 233 -7.44 0.09 -11.68
CA LEU A 233 -8.52 1.06 -11.80
C LEU A 233 -8.95 1.25 -13.27
N ALA A 234 -8.01 1.21 -14.21
CA ALA A 234 -8.28 1.28 -15.65
C ALA A 234 -9.16 0.12 -16.14
N LEU A 235 -9.02 -1.07 -15.56
CA LEU A 235 -9.89 -2.22 -15.84
C LEU A 235 -11.35 -1.91 -15.45
N TYR A 236 -11.60 -1.37 -14.24
CA TYR A 236 -12.95 -1.04 -13.77
C TYR A 236 -13.65 0.01 -14.60
N VAL A 237 -12.92 1.07 -14.98
CA VAL A 237 -13.48 2.14 -15.83
C VAL A 237 -13.49 1.78 -17.32
N ARG A 238 -13.20 0.51 -17.66
CA ARG A 238 -13.17 -0.04 -19.02
C ARG A 238 -12.22 0.70 -19.97
N ASN A 239 -11.15 1.29 -19.44
CA ASN A 239 -10.09 1.91 -20.23
C ASN A 239 -8.97 0.89 -20.54
N GLN A 240 -9.26 -0.01 -21.48
CA GLN A 240 -8.34 -1.09 -21.87
C GLN A 240 -6.98 -0.58 -22.35
N VAL A 241 -6.96 0.59 -23.00
CA VAL A 241 -5.74 1.20 -23.55
C VAL A 241 -4.76 1.55 -22.43
N VAL A 242 -5.23 2.27 -21.42
CA VAL A 242 -4.38 2.64 -20.26
C VAL A 242 -3.96 1.42 -19.47
N MET A 243 -4.88 0.46 -19.25
CA MET A 243 -4.59 -0.79 -18.58
C MET A 243 -3.44 -1.55 -19.27
N GLN A 244 -3.52 -1.73 -20.59
CA GLN A 244 -2.50 -2.41 -21.37
C GLN A 244 -1.14 -1.70 -21.30
N LEU A 245 -1.11 -0.37 -21.45
CA LEU A 245 0.14 0.39 -21.34
C LEU A 245 0.77 0.25 -19.95
N ALA A 246 -0.05 0.31 -18.90
CA ALA A 246 0.41 0.20 -17.54
C ALA A 246 1.07 -1.17 -17.29
N ILE A 247 0.39 -2.27 -17.66
CA ILE A 247 0.90 -3.63 -17.53
C ILE A 247 2.20 -3.80 -18.33
N LEU A 248 2.22 -3.38 -19.61
CA LEU A 248 3.42 -3.47 -20.43
C LEU A 248 4.59 -2.72 -19.79
N ARG A 249 4.34 -1.53 -19.25
CA ARG A 249 5.39 -0.74 -18.61
C ARG A 249 5.91 -1.40 -17.32
N MET A 250 5.05 -2.05 -16.54
CA MET A 250 5.49 -2.85 -15.39
C MET A 250 6.41 -4.01 -15.80
N LEU A 251 6.11 -4.71 -16.89
CA LEU A 251 6.98 -5.76 -17.43
C LEU A 251 8.35 -5.20 -17.81
N TYR A 252 8.38 -4.08 -18.54
CA TYR A 252 9.64 -3.43 -18.93
C TYR A 252 10.46 -2.99 -17.71
N LEU A 253 9.84 -2.33 -16.72
CA LEU A 253 10.54 -1.87 -15.52
C LEU A 253 11.08 -3.05 -14.69
N THR A 254 10.35 -4.16 -14.63
CA THR A 254 10.80 -5.37 -13.93
C THR A 254 12.05 -5.96 -14.56
N LEU A 255 12.13 -5.99 -15.90
CA LEU A 255 13.31 -6.51 -16.60
C LEU A 255 14.51 -5.55 -16.53
N GLU A 256 14.25 -4.24 -16.58
CA GLU A 256 15.28 -3.21 -16.64
C GLU A 256 15.88 -2.91 -15.26
N PHE A 257 15.03 -2.79 -14.23
CA PHE A 257 15.44 -2.36 -12.89
C PHE A 257 15.40 -3.49 -11.85
N GLY A 258 14.91 -4.68 -12.20
CA GLY A 258 14.82 -5.83 -11.30
C GLY A 258 13.47 -5.95 -10.59
N LEU A 259 13.46 -6.75 -9.52
CA LEU A 259 12.23 -7.21 -8.88
C LEU A 259 11.70 -6.20 -7.85
N ALA A 260 10.48 -5.70 -8.07
CA ALA A 260 9.71 -4.93 -7.10
C ALA A 260 8.58 -5.78 -6.51
N GLU A 261 7.98 -5.34 -5.39
CA GLU A 261 6.87 -6.06 -4.75
C GLU A 261 5.64 -6.25 -5.66
N THR A 262 5.41 -5.33 -6.60
CA THR A 262 4.31 -5.42 -7.59
C THR A 262 4.71 -6.11 -8.89
N SER A 263 5.99 -6.46 -9.08
CA SER A 263 6.45 -7.18 -10.27
C SER A 263 5.76 -8.52 -10.49
N PRO A 264 5.56 -9.39 -9.46
CA PRO A 264 4.83 -10.64 -9.63
C PRO A 264 3.42 -10.43 -10.19
N ALA A 265 2.67 -9.46 -9.64
CA ALA A 265 1.34 -9.13 -10.12
C ALA A 265 1.38 -8.58 -11.57
N GLY A 266 2.36 -7.74 -11.89
CA GLY A 266 2.58 -7.24 -13.24
C GLY A 266 2.84 -8.35 -14.28
N VAL A 267 3.62 -9.36 -13.91
CA VAL A 267 3.88 -10.53 -14.78
C VAL A 267 2.63 -11.36 -14.98
N GLY A 268 1.87 -11.64 -13.91
CA GLY A 268 0.60 -12.34 -14.00
C GLY A 268 -0.41 -11.59 -14.89
N LEU A 269 -0.50 -10.27 -14.75
CA LEU A 269 -1.36 -9.42 -15.59
C LEU A 269 -0.90 -9.45 -17.05
N GLY A 270 0.41 -9.50 -17.30
CA GLY A 270 0.99 -9.76 -18.61
C GLY A 270 0.53 -11.10 -19.20
N GLY A 271 0.41 -12.13 -18.35
CA GLY A 271 -0.19 -13.43 -18.71
C GLY A 271 -1.59 -13.31 -19.28
N LEU A 272 -2.47 -12.55 -18.63
CA LEU A 272 -3.83 -12.29 -19.12
C LEU A 272 -3.84 -11.58 -20.48
N LEU A 273 -2.91 -10.63 -20.71
CA LEU A 273 -2.77 -9.96 -22.00
C LEU A 273 -2.34 -10.93 -23.11
N ILE A 274 -1.41 -11.84 -22.81
CA ILE A 274 -0.94 -12.86 -23.77
C ILE A 274 -2.08 -13.85 -24.06
N MET A 275 -2.77 -14.29 -23.01
CA MET A 275 -3.87 -15.25 -23.11
C MET A 275 -5.01 -14.73 -23.98
N HIS A 276 -5.58 -13.57 -23.63
CA HIS A 276 -6.74 -13.02 -24.33
C HIS A 276 -6.39 -12.26 -25.60
N GLY A 277 -5.21 -11.63 -25.65
CA GLY A 277 -4.81 -10.80 -26.79
C GLY A 277 -4.07 -11.57 -27.89
N LEU A 278 -3.27 -12.59 -27.54
CA LEU A 278 -2.43 -13.34 -28.48
C LEU A 278 -2.84 -14.81 -28.64
N GLY A 279 -3.62 -15.37 -27.72
CA GLY A 279 -4.05 -16.78 -27.76
C GLY A 279 -2.94 -17.78 -27.45
N ASP A 280 -1.79 -17.34 -26.92
CA ASP A 280 -0.67 -18.22 -26.54
C ASP A 280 -0.83 -18.67 -25.08
N TRP A 281 -1.70 -19.66 -24.88
CA TRP A 281 -2.01 -20.21 -23.55
C TRP A 281 -0.79 -20.77 -22.82
N LYS A 282 0.14 -21.39 -23.56
CA LYS A 282 1.34 -22.00 -22.97
C LYS A 282 2.26 -20.93 -22.38
N THR A 283 2.50 -19.84 -23.11
CA THR A 283 3.31 -18.73 -22.59
C THR A 283 2.57 -18.01 -21.47
N ALA A 284 1.24 -17.87 -21.56
CA ALA A 284 0.44 -17.30 -20.49
C ALA A 284 0.57 -18.12 -19.19
N MET A 285 0.38 -19.45 -19.22
CA MET A 285 0.55 -20.30 -18.03
C MET A 285 1.96 -20.19 -17.43
N HIS A 286 3.00 -20.08 -18.27
CA HIS A 286 4.36 -19.84 -17.78
C HIS A 286 4.49 -18.54 -16.96
N THR A 287 3.71 -17.50 -17.27
CA THR A 287 3.72 -16.27 -16.46
C THR A 287 3.21 -16.49 -15.04
N ALA A 288 2.27 -17.42 -14.82
CA ALA A 288 1.77 -17.74 -13.49
C ALA A 288 2.85 -18.44 -12.65
N GLU A 289 3.59 -19.38 -13.24
CA GLU A 289 4.74 -20.04 -12.60
C GLU A 289 5.82 -19.02 -12.22
N VAL A 290 6.19 -18.16 -13.17
CA VAL A 290 7.18 -17.09 -12.99
C VAL A 290 6.74 -16.13 -11.88
N SER A 291 5.47 -15.73 -11.86
CA SER A 291 4.92 -14.83 -10.86
C SER A 291 4.98 -15.43 -9.46
N ARG A 292 4.66 -16.73 -9.30
CA ARG A 292 4.81 -17.43 -8.02
C ARG A 292 6.28 -17.50 -7.56
N LEU A 293 7.20 -17.83 -8.47
CA LEU A 293 8.64 -17.85 -8.15
C LEU A 293 9.15 -16.47 -7.71
N MET A 294 8.70 -15.40 -8.38
CA MET A 294 9.06 -14.03 -8.00
C MET A 294 8.59 -13.69 -6.58
N GLN A 295 7.39 -14.13 -6.17
CA GLN A 295 6.90 -13.90 -4.80
C GLN A 295 7.82 -14.52 -3.74
N HIS A 296 8.34 -15.73 -3.98
CA HIS A 296 9.22 -16.40 -3.02
C HIS A 296 10.55 -15.66 -2.77
N ARG A 297 10.92 -14.72 -3.65
CA ARG A 297 12.10 -13.89 -3.50
C ARG A 297 11.83 -12.55 -2.81
N LEU A 298 10.57 -12.26 -2.49
CA LEU A 298 10.13 -11.04 -1.84
C LEU A 298 9.75 -11.34 -0.39
N GLU A 299 10.14 -10.48 0.53
CA GLU A 299 9.82 -10.63 1.96
C GLU A 299 8.41 -10.11 2.30
N GLY A 300 7.81 -9.28 1.44
CA GLY A 300 6.52 -8.64 1.67
C GLY A 300 5.32 -9.42 1.13
N HIS A 301 4.29 -9.56 1.95
CA HIS A 301 3.04 -10.25 1.59
C HIS A 301 1.93 -9.32 1.08
N PHE A 302 2.12 -8.00 1.07
CA PHE A 302 1.05 -7.03 0.78
C PHE A 302 0.41 -7.20 -0.61
N TYR A 303 1.20 -7.46 -1.66
CA TYR A 303 0.72 -7.66 -3.05
C TYR A 303 0.53 -9.14 -3.42
N GLN A 304 0.88 -10.05 -2.52
CA GLN A 304 0.78 -11.48 -2.74
C GLN A 304 -0.66 -11.95 -3.06
N PRO A 305 -1.70 -11.47 -2.36
CA PRO A 305 -3.08 -11.88 -2.64
C PRO A 305 -3.53 -11.50 -4.05
N CYS A 306 -3.08 -10.35 -4.58
CA CYS A 306 -3.33 -9.96 -5.96
C CYS A 306 -2.67 -10.93 -6.93
N THR A 307 -1.39 -11.22 -6.70
CA THR A 307 -0.62 -12.09 -7.59
C THR A 307 -1.21 -13.51 -7.63
N ASN A 308 -1.66 -14.03 -6.48
CA ASN A 308 -2.33 -15.33 -6.41
C ASN A 308 -3.62 -15.35 -7.23
N LEU A 309 -4.45 -14.31 -7.08
CA LEU A 309 -5.70 -14.18 -7.84
C LEU A 309 -5.44 -14.10 -9.35
N VAL A 310 -4.49 -13.25 -9.78
CA VAL A 310 -4.19 -13.06 -11.20
C VAL A 310 -3.57 -14.33 -11.81
N SER A 311 -2.64 -14.98 -11.11
CA SER A 311 -2.09 -16.28 -11.54
C SER A 311 -3.19 -17.32 -11.72
N LEU A 312 -4.13 -17.37 -10.79
CA LEU A 312 -5.27 -18.28 -10.87
C LEU A 312 -6.18 -17.98 -12.07
N CYS A 313 -6.38 -16.72 -12.43
CA CYS A 313 -7.12 -16.37 -13.65
C CYS A 313 -6.44 -16.87 -14.94
N VAL A 314 -5.12 -17.12 -14.89
CA VAL A 314 -4.33 -17.58 -16.04
C VAL A 314 -4.25 -19.11 -16.12
N ASP A 315 -3.97 -19.80 -15.02
CA ASP A 315 -3.73 -21.25 -15.01
C ASP A 315 -4.73 -22.07 -14.18
N GLY A 316 -5.64 -21.42 -13.46
CA GLY A 316 -6.55 -22.08 -12.52
C GLY A 316 -7.42 -23.16 -13.16
N TRP A 317 -7.83 -22.95 -14.42
CA TRP A 317 -8.61 -23.93 -15.20
C TRP A 317 -7.86 -25.24 -15.48
N THR A 318 -6.55 -25.30 -15.29
CA THR A 318 -5.75 -26.53 -15.39
C THR A 318 -5.67 -27.32 -14.08
N HIS A 319 -6.16 -26.73 -12.98
CA HIS A 319 -6.07 -27.30 -11.64
C HIS A 319 -7.45 -27.62 -11.05
N PRO A 320 -7.57 -28.66 -10.21
CA PRO A 320 -8.83 -28.99 -9.54
C PRO A 320 -9.35 -27.81 -8.70
N VAL A 321 -10.66 -27.56 -8.72
CA VAL A 321 -11.30 -26.44 -7.98
C VAL A 321 -10.87 -26.38 -6.51
N GLN A 322 -10.69 -27.53 -5.85
CA GLN A 322 -10.24 -27.58 -4.46
C GLN A 322 -8.85 -26.98 -4.23
N SER A 323 -7.94 -27.13 -5.20
CA SER A 323 -6.62 -26.50 -5.12
C SER A 323 -6.73 -24.98 -5.26
N GLN A 324 -7.57 -24.51 -6.18
CA GLN A 324 -7.84 -23.09 -6.40
C GLN A 324 -8.40 -22.43 -5.13
N MET A 325 -9.36 -23.10 -4.48
CA MET A 325 -9.96 -22.65 -3.22
C MET A 325 -8.91 -22.50 -2.10
N ARG A 326 -7.97 -23.45 -1.97
CA ARG A 326 -6.88 -23.34 -0.99
C ARG A 326 -6.00 -22.12 -1.24
N TYR A 327 -5.62 -21.90 -2.50
CA TYR A 327 -4.82 -20.73 -2.89
C TYR A 327 -5.53 -19.41 -2.61
N MET A 328 -6.84 -19.31 -2.83
CA MET A 328 -7.61 -18.11 -2.50
C MET A 328 -7.72 -17.87 -1.00
N MET A 329 -7.92 -18.91 -0.19
CA MET A 329 -7.94 -18.77 1.28
C MET A 329 -6.58 -18.35 1.85
N GLU A 330 -5.50 -18.88 1.28
CA GLU A 330 -4.14 -18.45 1.61
C GLU A 330 -3.96 -16.97 1.26
N GLY A 331 -4.36 -16.55 0.05
CA GLY A 331 -4.36 -15.15 -0.37
C GLY A 331 -5.16 -14.24 0.58
N TYR A 332 -6.36 -14.66 1.01
CA TYR A 332 -7.15 -13.93 1.99
C TYR A 332 -6.41 -13.75 3.32
N THR A 333 -5.84 -14.83 3.85
CA THR A 333 -5.16 -14.86 5.16
C THR A 333 -3.92 -13.97 5.14
N LEU A 334 -3.10 -14.10 4.09
CA LEU A 334 -1.92 -13.28 3.88
C LEU A 334 -2.27 -11.80 3.73
N GLY A 335 -3.32 -11.48 2.98
CA GLY A 335 -3.75 -10.10 2.77
C GLY A 335 -4.26 -9.45 4.05
N ILE A 336 -5.06 -10.15 4.87
CA ILE A 336 -5.53 -9.63 6.16
C ILE A 336 -4.36 -9.44 7.11
N GLY A 337 -3.44 -10.41 7.18
CA GLY A 337 -2.23 -10.30 7.99
C GLY A 337 -1.31 -9.15 7.58
N ALA A 338 -1.30 -8.80 6.29
CA ALA A 338 -0.53 -7.68 5.75
C ALA A 338 -1.28 -6.32 5.76
N GLY A 339 -2.54 -6.29 6.24
CA GLY A 339 -3.38 -5.08 6.23
C GLY A 339 -3.93 -4.68 4.85
N ASN A 340 -3.88 -5.57 3.86
CA ASN A 340 -4.46 -5.36 2.53
C ASN A 340 -5.90 -5.89 2.45
N THR A 341 -6.84 -5.06 2.88
CA THR A 341 -8.27 -5.42 2.96
C THR A 341 -8.92 -5.60 1.59
N ASP A 342 -8.55 -4.79 0.59
CA ASP A 342 -9.14 -4.82 -0.75
C ASP A 342 -8.84 -6.15 -1.47
N TRP A 343 -7.57 -6.58 -1.52
CA TRP A 343 -7.23 -7.82 -2.21
C TRP A 343 -7.64 -9.07 -1.41
N SER A 344 -7.71 -8.98 -0.08
CA SER A 344 -8.34 -10.02 0.73
C SER A 344 -9.81 -10.18 0.38
N PHE A 345 -10.55 -9.08 0.21
CA PHE A 345 -11.95 -9.12 -0.21
C PHE A 345 -12.12 -9.82 -1.56
N TYR A 346 -11.28 -9.52 -2.56
CA TYR A 346 -11.35 -10.23 -3.83
C TYR A 346 -11.05 -11.72 -3.69
N ASN A 347 -10.05 -12.11 -2.90
CA ASN A 347 -9.73 -13.52 -2.70
C ASN A 347 -10.91 -14.29 -2.08
N ILE A 348 -11.58 -13.74 -1.06
CA ILE A 348 -12.75 -14.41 -0.47
C ILE A 348 -13.96 -14.40 -1.42
N LEU A 349 -14.15 -13.33 -2.20
CA LEU A 349 -15.20 -13.26 -3.21
C LEU A 349 -15.04 -14.37 -4.26
N PHE A 350 -13.84 -14.55 -4.79
CA PHE A 350 -13.56 -15.63 -5.76
C PHE A 350 -13.64 -17.01 -5.11
N PHE A 351 -13.28 -17.14 -3.82
CA PHE A 351 -13.40 -18.40 -3.09
C PHE A 351 -14.85 -18.88 -3.02
N ILE A 352 -15.79 -17.95 -2.88
CA ILE A 352 -17.23 -18.22 -2.89
C ILE A 352 -17.75 -18.39 -4.32
N ALA A 353 -17.36 -17.50 -5.24
CA ALA A 353 -17.93 -17.46 -6.59
C ALA A 353 -17.51 -18.65 -7.47
N VAL A 354 -16.26 -19.11 -7.37
CA VAL A 354 -15.74 -20.16 -8.26
C VAL A 354 -16.47 -21.50 -8.06
N PRO A 355 -16.72 -22.01 -6.83
CA PRO A 355 -17.53 -23.21 -6.62
C PRO A 355 -18.96 -23.06 -7.13
N LEU A 356 -19.61 -21.93 -6.84
CA LEU A 356 -20.99 -21.65 -7.27
C LEU A 356 -21.12 -21.70 -8.80
N LEU A 357 -20.17 -21.10 -9.53
CA LEU A 357 -20.15 -21.13 -10.99
C LEU A 357 -19.88 -22.53 -11.56
N ASN A 358 -19.26 -23.42 -10.77
CA ASN A 358 -19.01 -24.81 -11.11
C ASN A 358 -20.09 -25.77 -10.57
N GLY A 359 -21.20 -25.24 -10.03
CA GLY A 359 -22.32 -26.04 -9.52
C GLY A 359 -22.03 -26.81 -8.24
N ARG A 360 -21.15 -26.29 -7.38
CA ARG A 360 -20.78 -26.88 -6.07
C ARG A 360 -21.11 -25.99 -4.90
#